data_AF-A0A962MJ79-F1
#
_entry.id   AF-A0A962MJ79-F1
#
_cell.length_a   1.000
_cell.length_b   1.000
_cell.length_c   1.000
_cell.angle_alpha   90.00
_cell.angle_beta   90.00
_cell.angle_gamma   90.00
#
_symmetry.space_group_name_H-M   'P 1'
#
loop_
_entity.id
_entity.type
_entity.pdbx_description
1 polymer ?
#
loop_
_entity_poly.entity_id
_entity_poly.type
_entity_poly.pdbx_seq_one_letter_code
_entity_poly.pdbx_strand_id
1 'polypeptide(L)'
;MNIRQHIKQQHAVTALAGVFALVSVQNVSHFFISLGHPDAASWTLGIAIGTALVILAHLLSEIDMRERKAFAGLLTVTLILVTLSGLIQGSEYSHKLGSMGYLLAFVLAATGEIVLPLAHSW
;
A
#
# COMPACT_ATOMS: atom_id res chain seq x y z
N MET A 1 13.88 11.87 -24.59
CA MET A 1 12.58 11.60 -23.96
C MET A 1 11.95 12.94 -23.58
N ASN A 2 10.67 13.19 -23.90
CA ASN A 2 10.08 14.54 -23.90
C ASN A 2 9.54 14.89 -22.50
N ILE A 3 9.93 16.03 -21.92
CA ILE A 3 9.67 16.42 -20.51
C ILE A 3 8.17 16.34 -20.13
N ARG A 4 7.27 16.64 -21.09
CA ARG A 4 5.82 16.51 -20.89
C ARG A 4 5.32 15.07 -20.67
N GLN A 5 5.99 14.06 -21.24
CA GLN A 5 5.61 12.67 -21.03
C GLN A 5 5.99 12.20 -19.63
N HIS A 6 7.15 12.64 -19.12
CA HIS A 6 7.60 12.33 -17.77
C HIS A 6 6.61 12.84 -16.71
N ILE A 7 6.16 14.10 -16.84
CA ILE A 7 5.20 14.70 -15.90
C ILE A 7 3.85 13.98 -15.94
N LYS A 8 3.35 13.59 -17.12
CA LYS A 8 2.08 12.85 -17.22
C LYS A 8 2.16 11.45 -16.59
N GLN A 9 3.30 10.78 -16.71
CA GLN A 9 3.52 9.46 -16.11
C GLN A 9 3.59 9.54 -14.58
N GLN A 10 4.23 10.57 -14.02
CA GLN A 10 4.30 10.76 -12.57
C GLN A 10 2.91 10.94 -11.94
N HIS A 11 2.07 11.80 -12.51
CA HIS A 11 0.70 12.00 -12.01
C HIS A 11 -0.14 10.71 -12.10
N ALA A 12 0.07 9.89 -13.13
CA ALA A 12 -0.64 8.61 -13.29
C ALA A 12 -0.23 7.58 -12.22
N VAL A 13 1.06 7.49 -11.90
CA VAL A 13 1.59 6.59 -10.87
C VAL A 13 1.09 7.00 -9.48
N THR A 14 1.16 8.29 -9.16
CA THR A 14 0.66 8.81 -7.87
C THR A 14 -0.86 8.66 -7.74
N ALA A 15 -1.61 8.94 -8.81
CA ALA A 15 -3.06 8.74 -8.81
C ALA A 15 -3.43 7.26 -8.59
N LEU A 16 -2.71 6.34 -9.24
CA LEU A 16 -2.94 4.91 -9.10
C LEU A 16 -2.58 4.41 -7.68
N ALA A 17 -1.46 4.86 -7.12
CA ALA A 17 -1.09 4.58 -5.73
C ALA A 17 -2.16 5.11 -4.75
N GLY A 18 -2.71 6.31 -5.00
CA GLY A 18 -3.82 6.86 -4.22
C GLY A 18 -5.09 6.01 -4.27
N VAL A 19 -5.44 5.45 -5.44
CA VAL A 19 -6.58 4.52 -5.56
C VAL A 19 -6.33 3.24 -4.76
N PHE A 20 -5.14 2.65 -4.85
CA PHE A 20 -4.78 1.47 -4.06
C PHE A 20 -4.82 1.75 -2.55
N ALA A 21 -4.36 2.91 -2.12
CA ALA A 21 -4.41 3.33 -0.73
C ALA A 21 -5.85 3.44 -0.21
N LEU A 22 -6.77 4.03 -0.99
CA LEU A 22 -8.19 4.13 -0.60
C LEU A 22 -8.86 2.75 -0.47
N VAL A 23 -8.59 1.84 -1.40
CA VAL A 23 -9.09 0.47 -1.34
C VAL A 23 -8.51 -0.27 -0.12
N SER A 24 -7.22 -0.06 0.17
CA SER A 24 -6.55 -0.61 1.35
C SER A 24 -7.21 -0.13 2.65
N VAL A 25 -7.46 1.18 2.78
CA VAL A 25 -8.18 1.77 3.93
C VAL A 25 -9.53 1.08 4.12
N GLN A 26 -10.33 0.98 3.06
CA GLN A 26 -11.66 0.39 3.14
C GLN A 26 -11.62 -1.08 3.58
N ASN A 27 -10.73 -1.88 3.01
CA ASN A 27 -10.62 -3.31 3.33
C ASN A 27 -10.17 -3.53 4.78
N VAL A 28 -9.19 -2.75 5.24
CA VAL A 28 -8.72 -2.81 6.63
C VAL A 28 -9.83 -2.38 7.60
N SER A 29 -10.58 -1.33 7.27
CA SER A 29 -11.73 -0.92 8.08
C SER A 29 -12.82 -1.98 8.14
N HIS A 30 -13.17 -2.58 7.01
CA HIS A 30 -14.16 -3.66 6.96
C HIS A 30 -13.74 -4.88 7.79
N PHE A 31 -12.45 -5.21 7.79
CA PHE A 31 -11.91 -6.27 8.64
C PHE A 31 -12.13 -6.01 10.13
N PHE A 32 -11.84 -4.80 10.63
CA PHE A 32 -12.08 -4.51 12.04
C PHE A 32 -13.57 -4.48 12.39
N ILE A 33 -14.43 -4.04 11.46
CA ILE A 33 -15.89 -4.13 11.61
C ILE A 33 -16.34 -5.59 11.68
N SER A 34 -15.79 -6.47 10.83
CA SER A 34 -16.14 -7.91 10.82
C SER A 34 -15.69 -8.61 12.10
N LEU A 35 -14.64 -8.11 12.76
CA LEU A 35 -14.21 -8.51 14.11
C LEU A 35 -15.07 -7.95 15.25
N GLY A 36 -16.06 -7.11 14.97
CA GLY A 36 -16.97 -6.53 15.97
C GLY A 36 -16.47 -5.23 16.63
N HIS A 37 -15.44 -4.58 16.07
CA HIS A 37 -15.05 -3.25 16.54
C HIS A 37 -16.06 -2.17 16.11
N PRO A 38 -16.25 -1.10 16.90
CA PRO A 38 -17.10 0.02 16.53
C PRO A 38 -16.65 0.67 15.21
N ASP A 39 -17.61 1.03 14.35
CA ASP A 39 -17.35 1.58 13.01
C ASP A 39 -16.32 2.72 13.01
N ALA A 40 -16.49 3.68 13.92
CA ALA A 40 -15.59 4.83 14.03
C ALA A 40 -14.14 4.41 14.34
N ALA A 41 -13.94 3.42 15.22
CA ALA A 41 -12.62 2.91 15.56
C ALA A 41 -12.00 2.14 14.38
N SER A 42 -12.79 1.32 13.71
CA SER A 42 -12.37 0.54 12.53
C SER A 42 -11.97 1.44 11.34
N TRP A 43 -12.74 2.50 11.09
CA TRP A 43 -12.38 3.51 10.09
C TRP A 43 -11.11 4.28 10.47
N THR A 44 -10.96 4.63 11.75
CA THR A 44 -9.73 5.28 12.24
C THR A 44 -8.50 4.39 12.04
N LEU A 45 -8.60 3.09 12.34
CA LEU A 45 -7.52 2.13 12.12
C LEU A 45 -7.18 1.95 10.64
N GLY A 46 -8.19 1.82 9.79
CA GLY A 46 -7.98 1.73 8.34
C GLY A 46 -7.29 2.96 7.77
N ILE A 47 -7.74 4.17 8.16
CA ILE A 47 -7.11 5.43 7.74
C ILE A 47 -5.67 5.52 8.25
N ALA A 48 -5.42 5.16 9.51
CA ALA A 48 -4.07 5.20 10.09
C ALA A 48 -3.11 4.27 9.34
N ILE A 49 -3.50 3.01 9.10
CA ILE A 49 -2.68 2.02 8.38
C ILE A 49 -2.49 2.43 6.93
N GLY A 50 -3.56 2.82 6.23
CA GLY A 50 -3.50 3.25 4.83
C GLY A 50 -2.64 4.50 4.64
N THR A 51 -2.74 5.49 5.53
CA THR A 51 -1.91 6.70 5.46
C THR A 51 -0.45 6.40 5.76
N ALA A 52 -0.16 5.53 6.73
CA ALA A 52 1.20 5.10 7.03
C ALA A 52 1.87 4.42 5.83
N LEU A 53 1.13 3.56 5.12
CA LEU A 53 1.59 2.93 3.89
C LEU A 53 1.90 3.95 2.79
N VAL A 54 0.98 4.89 2.52
CA VAL A 54 1.20 5.97 1.53
C VAL A 54 2.44 6.81 1.85
N ILE A 55 2.64 7.17 3.12
CA ILE A 55 3.82 7.93 3.55
C ILE A 55 5.09 7.10 3.31
N LEU A 56 5.10 5.83 3.67
CA LEU A 56 6.25 4.94 3.46
C LEU A 56 6.54 4.75 1.97
N ALA A 57 5.52 4.56 1.14
CA ALA A 57 5.63 4.49 -0.31
C ALA A 57 6.21 5.78 -0.88
N HIS A 58 5.75 6.95 -0.43
CA HIS A 58 6.31 8.23 -0.85
C HIS A 58 7.79 8.38 -0.44
N LEU A 59 8.11 8.11 0.83
CA LEU A 59 9.51 8.12 1.30
C LEU A 59 10.38 7.14 0.52
N LEU A 60 9.85 5.97 0.17
CA LEU A 60 10.57 4.94 -0.59
C LEU A 60 10.83 5.39 -2.05
N SER A 61 9.96 6.24 -2.59
CA SER A 61 10.15 6.83 -3.92
C SER A 61 11.18 7.98 -3.94
N GLU A 62 11.45 8.61 -2.81
CA GLU A 62 12.34 9.77 -2.69
C GLU A 62 13.74 9.42 -2.15
N ILE A 63 13.89 8.30 -1.45
CA ILE A 63 15.15 7.93 -0.81
C ILE A 63 16.24 7.58 -1.86
N ASP A 64 17.47 8.07 -1.64
CA ASP A 64 18.60 7.72 -2.49
C ASP A 64 19.02 6.25 -2.26
N MET A 65 18.89 5.43 -3.31
CA MET A 65 19.29 4.01 -3.30
C MET A 65 20.79 3.80 -3.01
N ARG A 66 21.62 4.82 -3.16
CA ARG A 66 23.05 4.76 -2.81
C ARG A 66 23.26 4.68 -1.29
N GLU A 67 22.34 5.22 -0.50
CA GLU A 67 22.33 5.09 0.96
C GLU A 67 21.71 3.76 1.41
N ARG A 68 22.41 2.66 1.11
CA ARG A 68 21.93 1.28 1.29
C ARG A 68 21.32 0.97 2.65
N LYS A 69 21.85 1.55 3.74
CA LYS A 69 21.33 1.32 5.10
C LYS A 69 19.96 1.97 5.31
N ALA A 70 19.81 3.22 4.91
CA ALA A 70 18.55 3.96 5.04
C ALA A 70 17.49 3.36 4.11
N PHE A 71 17.86 3.07 2.86
CA PHE A 71 17.00 2.39 1.89
C PHE A 71 16.53 1.02 2.41
N ALA A 72 17.45 0.17 2.88
CA ALA A 72 17.10 -1.15 3.39
C ALA A 72 16.20 -1.07 4.62
N GLY A 73 16.43 -0.11 5.53
CA GLY A 73 15.57 0.12 6.68
C GLY A 73 14.15 0.48 6.27
N LEU A 74 14.00 1.46 5.38
CA LEU A 74 12.70 1.91 4.89
C LEU A 74 11.96 0.82 4.10
N LEU A 75 12.67 0.10 3.23
CA LEU A 75 12.12 -1.03 2.49
C LEU A 75 11.64 -2.14 3.44
N THR A 76 12.41 -2.43 4.50
CA THR A 76 12.03 -3.45 5.50
C THR A 76 10.75 -3.07 6.22
N VAL A 77 10.64 -1.83 6.70
CA VAL A 77 9.43 -1.34 7.39
C VAL A 77 8.23 -1.37 6.44
N THR A 78 8.43 -0.96 5.19
CA THR A 78 7.39 -1.01 4.15
C THR A 78 6.93 -2.45 3.90
N LEU A 79 7.86 -3.40 3.75
CA LEU A 79 7.55 -4.82 3.55
C LEU A 79 6.74 -5.41 4.72
N ILE A 80 7.09 -5.08 5.96
CA ILE A 80 6.35 -5.54 7.15
C ILE A 80 4.91 -5.03 7.11
N LEU A 81 4.71 -3.74 6.87
CA LEU A 81 3.38 -3.13 6.84
C LEU A 81 2.55 -3.61 5.64
N VAL A 82 3.17 -3.77 4.47
CA VAL A 82 2.52 -4.35 3.28
C VAL A 82 2.11 -5.80 3.54
N THR A 83 2.94 -6.58 4.22
CA THR A 83 2.60 -7.97 4.59
C THR A 83 1.42 -8.01 5.55
N LEU A 84 1.44 -7.18 6.59
CA LEU A 84 0.34 -7.09 7.54
C LEU A 84 -0.97 -6.66 6.85
N SER A 85 -0.90 -5.64 5.99
CA SER A 85 -2.05 -5.19 5.21
C SER A 85 -2.55 -6.27 4.26
N GLY A 86 -1.65 -6.97 3.56
CA GLY A 86 -1.99 -8.09 2.68
C GLY A 86 -2.68 -9.25 3.41
N LEU A 87 -2.29 -9.55 4.65
CA LEU A 87 -2.96 -10.56 5.48
C LEU A 87 -4.37 -10.13 5.89
N ILE A 88 -4.52 -8.87 6.31
CA ILE A 88 -5.81 -8.29 6.71
C ILE A 88 -6.77 -8.28 5.52
N GLN A 89 -6.38 -7.67 4.41
CA GLN A 89 -7.19 -7.61 3.19
C GLN A 89 -7.42 -9.00 2.58
N GLY A 90 -6.43 -9.87 2.68
CA GLY A 90 -6.51 -11.25 2.21
C GLY A 90 -7.57 -12.05 2.95
N SER A 91 -7.73 -11.82 4.25
CA SER A 91 -8.80 -12.46 5.03
C SER A 91 -10.19 -12.05 4.53
N GLU A 92 -10.40 -10.75 4.25
CA GLU A 92 -11.66 -10.24 3.69
C GLU A 92 -11.94 -10.81 2.30
N TYR A 93 -10.94 -10.83 1.41
CA TYR A 93 -11.10 -11.43 0.08
C TYR A 93 -11.27 -12.95 0.13
N SER A 94 -10.69 -13.62 1.12
CA SER A 94 -10.75 -15.08 1.23
C SER A 94 -12.17 -15.59 1.48
N HIS A 95 -13.05 -14.79 2.08
CA HIS A 95 -14.47 -15.12 2.22
C HIS A 95 -15.17 -15.36 0.87
N LYS A 96 -14.69 -14.75 -0.21
CA LYS A 96 -15.25 -14.92 -1.57
C LYS A 96 -14.37 -15.75 -2.51
N LEU A 97 -13.05 -15.68 -2.33
CA LEU A 97 -12.06 -16.22 -3.27
C LEU A 97 -11.18 -17.34 -2.68
N GLY A 98 -11.40 -17.72 -1.42
CA GLY A 98 -10.55 -18.70 -0.73
C GLY A 98 -9.09 -18.22 -0.65
N SER A 99 -8.13 -19.13 -0.82
CA SER A 99 -6.69 -18.81 -0.78
C SER A 99 -6.25 -17.79 -1.84
N MET A 100 -7.00 -17.67 -2.95
CA MET A 100 -6.71 -16.68 -3.99
C MET A 100 -6.98 -15.24 -3.53
N GLY A 101 -7.80 -15.06 -2.49
CA GLY A 101 -8.02 -13.75 -1.88
C GLY A 101 -6.75 -13.17 -1.25
N TYR A 102 -5.94 -14.01 -0.61
CA TYR A 102 -4.64 -13.60 -0.06
C TYR A 102 -3.65 -13.24 -1.16
N LEU A 103 -3.55 -14.05 -2.22
CA LEU A 103 -2.69 -13.75 -3.36
C LEU A 103 -3.03 -12.38 -3.96
N LEU A 104 -4.33 -12.14 -4.20
CA LEU A 104 -4.81 -10.87 -4.73
C LEU A 104 -4.47 -9.70 -3.80
N ALA A 105 -4.74 -9.82 -2.50
CA ALA A 105 -4.42 -8.79 -1.51
C ALA A 105 -2.92 -8.43 -1.51
N PHE A 106 -2.04 -9.44 -1.50
CA PHE A 106 -0.60 -9.23 -1.53
C PHE A 106 -0.14 -8.55 -2.81
N VAL A 107 -0.65 -8.97 -3.97
CA VAL A 107 -0.29 -8.35 -5.26
C VAL A 107 -0.74 -6.90 -5.31
N LEU A 108 -1.96 -6.59 -4.89
CA LEU A 108 -2.48 -5.21 -4.89
C LEU A 108 -1.69 -4.33 -3.93
N ALA A 109 -1.45 -4.79 -2.70
CA ALA A 109 -0.70 -4.03 -1.69
C ALA A 109 0.76 -3.82 -2.11
N ALA A 110 1.46 -4.86 -2.60
CA ALA A 110 2.83 -4.73 -3.07
C ALA A 110 2.92 -3.83 -4.31
N THR A 111 1.94 -3.88 -5.21
CA THR A 111 1.92 -3.01 -6.40
C THR A 111 1.79 -1.54 -6.00
N GLY A 112 0.82 -1.22 -5.15
CA GLY A 112 0.56 0.15 -4.69
C GLY A 112 1.70 0.74 -3.88
N GLU A 113 2.26 -0.04 -2.95
CA GLU A 113 3.12 0.50 -1.89
C GLU A 113 4.62 0.24 -2.11
N ILE A 114 4.99 -0.61 -3.07
CA ILE A 114 6.40 -0.98 -3.32
C ILE A 114 6.74 -0.83 -4.81
N VAL A 115 6.03 -1.52 -5.70
CA VAL A 115 6.38 -1.57 -7.12
C VAL A 115 6.26 -0.20 -7.77
N LEU A 116 5.14 0.49 -7.58
CA LEU A 116 4.91 1.83 -8.15
C LEU A 116 5.90 2.88 -7.60
N PRO A 117 6.14 2.98 -6.28
CA PRO A 117 7.19 3.83 -5.72
C PRO A 117 8.58 3.58 -6.27
N LEU A 118 9.00 2.31 -6.35
CA LEU A 118 10.33 1.96 -6.85
C LEU A 118 10.45 2.26 -8.35
N ALA A 119 9.42 2.00 -9.14
CA ALA A 119 9.39 2.36 -10.56
C ALA A 119 9.47 3.88 -10.78
N HIS A 120 8.99 4.69 -9.83
CA HIS A 120 9.13 6.14 -9.87
C HIS A 120 10.56 6.62 -9.52
N SER A 121 11.28 5.88 -8.68
CA SER A 121 12.63 6.24 -8.22
C SER A 121 13.77 5.92 -9.20
N TRP A 122 13.48 5.31 -10.35
CA TRP A 122 14.46 4.90 -11.38
C TRP A 122 14.73 5.96 -12.45
#